data_AF-A0A1G5SHU2-F1
#
_entry.id   AF-A0A1G5SHU2-F1
#
_cell.length_a   1.000
_cell.length_b   1.000
_cell.length_c   1.000
_cell.angle_alpha   90.00
_cell.angle_beta   90.00
_cell.angle_gamma   90.00
#
_symmetry.space_group_name_H-M   'P 1'
#
loop_
_entity.id
_entity.type
_entity.pdbx_description
1 polymer ?
#
loop_
_entity_poly.entity_id
_entity_poly.type
_entity_poly.pdbx_seq_one_letter_code
_entity_poly.pdbx_strand_id
1 'polypeptide(L)'
;MSKTYWVQVEGNISASAIVALSAGVTLKDGRTRPAKARAMEEPALWPRVPPVRWRNSVPTSWLELIITEGRNRQVRRMTAAVGFPALRLIRYRIGDWSLEGLEPGDYRRIRINLPAASPSGNRPASTRSAKLPKRTRRS
;
A
#
# COMPACT_ATOMS: atom_id res chain seq x y z
N MET A 1 -7.93 3.92 -2.66
CA MET A 1 -6.97 5.02 -2.84
C MET A 1 -5.58 4.47 -3.12
N SER A 2 -4.89 5.04 -4.10
CA SER A 2 -3.51 4.67 -4.47
C SER A 2 -2.51 5.13 -3.41
N LYS A 3 -1.41 4.39 -3.29
CA LYS A 3 -0.29 4.70 -2.40
C LYS A 3 0.99 4.60 -3.23
N THR A 4 1.76 5.68 -3.29
CA THR A 4 3.06 5.72 -3.97
C THR A 4 4.16 5.46 -2.97
N TYR A 5 4.99 4.48 -3.26
CA TYR A 5 6.16 4.14 -2.47
C TYR A 5 7.42 4.40 -3.29
N TRP A 6 8.41 5.05 -2.67
CA TRP A 6 9.78 5.07 -3.14
C TRP A 6 10.56 4.03 -2.36
N VAL A 7 11.21 3.13 -3.09
CA VAL A 7 11.86 1.95 -2.54
C VAL A 7 13.28 1.89 -3.04
N GLN A 8 14.24 1.91 -2.13
CA GLN A 8 15.61 1.53 -2.45
C GLN A 8 15.71 0.01 -2.33
N VAL A 9 16.23 -0.63 -3.36
CA VAL A 9 16.42 -2.09 -3.42
C VAL A 9 17.89 -2.44 -3.59
N GLU A 10 18.28 -3.63 -3.13
CA GLU A 10 19.58 -4.21 -3.49
C GLU A 10 19.65 -4.50 -4.98
N GLY A 11 20.80 -4.27 -5.61
CA GLY A 11 21.02 -4.49 -7.02
C GLY A 11 20.45 -3.40 -7.93
N ASN A 12 20.69 -3.58 -9.24
CA ASN A 12 20.11 -2.75 -10.31
C ASN A 12 18.81 -3.40 -10.79
N ILE A 13 17.67 -2.81 -10.46
CA ILE A 13 16.37 -3.38 -10.80
C ILE A 13 16.21 -3.54 -12.32
N SER A 14 15.90 -4.75 -12.76
CA SER A 14 15.79 -5.06 -14.19
C SER A 14 14.44 -4.62 -14.78
N ALA A 15 14.42 -4.38 -16.09
CA ALA A 15 13.18 -4.12 -16.82
C ALA A 15 12.17 -5.27 -16.68
N SER A 16 12.65 -6.52 -16.69
CA SER A 16 11.80 -7.71 -16.48
C SER A 16 11.15 -7.73 -15.10
N ALA A 17 11.88 -7.33 -14.05
CA ALA A 17 11.33 -7.20 -12.70
C ALA A 17 10.26 -6.11 -12.62
N ILE A 18 10.49 -4.96 -13.27
CA ILE A 18 9.51 -3.87 -13.36
C ILE A 18 8.21 -4.34 -14.05
N VAL A 19 8.34 -5.07 -15.15
CA VAL A 19 7.19 -5.67 -15.87
C VAL A 19 6.44 -6.66 -14.97
N ALA A 20 7.15 -7.55 -14.29
CA ALA A 20 6.55 -8.53 -13.38
C ALA A 20 5.81 -7.87 -12.21
N LEU A 21 6.42 -6.85 -11.58
CA LEU A 21 5.79 -6.06 -10.52
C LEU A 21 4.51 -5.37 -11.02
N SER A 22 4.55 -4.82 -12.24
CA SER A 22 3.41 -4.13 -12.84
C SER A 22 2.25 -5.07 -13.15
N ALA A 23 2.54 -6.27 -13.68
CA ALA A 23 1.56 -7.32 -13.96
C ALA A 23 1.00 -8.02 -12.69
N GLY A 24 1.64 -7.78 -11.55
CA GLY A 24 1.35 -8.44 -10.29
C GLY A 24 2.13 -9.75 -10.11
N VAL A 25 2.55 -10.00 -8.88
CA VAL A 25 3.39 -11.15 -8.51
C VAL A 25 2.66 -12.08 -7.56
N THR A 26 3.00 -13.37 -7.58
CA THR A 26 2.42 -14.35 -6.65
C THR A 26 3.17 -14.29 -5.32
N LEU A 27 2.45 -14.01 -4.24
CA LEU A 27 2.96 -14.04 -2.87
C LEU A 27 2.30 -15.20 -2.10
N LYS A 28 2.77 -15.47 -0.88
CA LYS A 28 2.23 -16.56 -0.02
C LYS A 28 0.73 -16.46 0.24
N ASP A 29 0.20 -15.25 0.33
CA ASP A 29 -1.20 -14.92 0.57
C ASP A 29 -2.00 -14.72 -0.74
N GLY A 30 -1.45 -15.12 -1.89
CA GLY A 30 -2.06 -15.01 -3.22
C GLY A 30 -1.44 -13.94 -4.13
N ARG A 31 -1.90 -13.88 -5.38
CA ARG A 31 -1.42 -12.92 -6.40
C ARG A 31 -1.73 -11.48 -5.98
N THR A 32 -0.81 -10.55 -6.23
CA THR A 32 -1.06 -9.11 -6.04
C THR A 32 -1.92 -8.56 -7.17
N ARG A 33 -2.61 -7.45 -6.91
CA ARG A 33 -3.23 -6.69 -8.00
C ARG A 33 -2.15 -6.07 -8.88
N PRO A 34 -2.48 -5.73 -10.14
CA PRO A 34 -1.61 -4.93 -10.98
C PRO A 34 -1.19 -3.64 -10.27
N ALA A 35 0.05 -3.25 -10.48
CA ALA A 35 0.67 -2.07 -9.89
C ALA A 35 1.28 -1.21 -11.00
N LYS A 36 1.67 0.02 -10.67
CA LYS A 36 2.58 0.78 -11.53
C LYS A 36 3.97 0.72 -10.92
N ALA A 37 4.95 0.27 -11.68
CA ALA A 37 6.34 0.21 -11.27
C ALA A 37 7.20 0.94 -12.30
N ARG A 38 8.19 1.71 -11.84
CA ARG A 38 9.24 2.28 -12.70
C ARG A 38 10.54 2.44 -11.93
N ALA A 39 11.67 2.24 -12.61
CA ALA A 39 12.95 2.69 -12.09
C ALA A 39 12.93 4.21 -11.92
N MET A 40 13.64 4.71 -10.93
CA MET A 40 13.83 6.13 -10.70
C MET A 40 15.27 6.39 -10.28
N GLU A 41 15.73 7.61 -10.49
CA GLU A 41 16.98 8.09 -9.90
C GLU A 41 16.84 8.21 -8.38
N GLU A 42 17.98 8.29 -7.68
CA GLU A 42 17.98 8.51 -6.24
C GLU A 42 17.32 9.87 -5.92
N PRO A 43 16.21 9.88 -5.17
CA PRO A 43 15.54 11.12 -4.84
C PRO A 43 16.29 11.86 -3.73
N ALA A 44 16.27 13.19 -3.79
CA ALA A 44 16.74 14.05 -2.70
C ALA A 44 15.83 13.85 -1.47
N LEU A 45 16.32 13.07 -0.51
CA LEU A 45 15.63 12.72 0.72
C LEU A 45 16.49 13.06 1.93
N TRP A 46 15.85 13.27 3.07
CA TRP A 46 16.54 13.37 4.35
C TRP A 46 17.46 12.16 4.59
N PRO A 47 18.59 12.34 5.31
CA PRO A 47 19.45 11.25 5.70
C PRO A 47 18.71 10.27 6.63
N ARG A 48 19.09 9.00 6.59
CA ARG A 48 18.50 7.98 7.46
C ARG A 48 19.45 7.65 8.61
N VAL A 49 18.93 7.67 9.84
CA VAL A 49 19.66 7.25 11.05
C VAL A 49 18.87 6.15 11.77
N PRO A 50 19.45 4.96 12.04
CA PRO A 50 20.74 4.49 11.55
C PRO A 50 20.72 4.28 10.02
N PRO A 51 21.89 4.29 9.37
CA PRO A 51 21.99 4.04 7.93
C PRO A 51 21.42 2.66 7.59
N VAL A 52 21.01 2.50 6.34
CA VAL A 52 20.59 1.18 5.85
C VAL A 52 21.78 0.24 5.92
N ARG A 53 21.54 -1.03 6.29
CA ARG A 53 22.56 -2.07 6.14
C ARG A 53 22.66 -2.42 4.66
N TRP A 54 23.81 -2.15 4.05
CA TRP A 54 24.13 -2.54 2.69
C TRP A 54 25.56 -3.09 2.66
N ARG A 55 25.88 -3.86 1.62
CA ARG A 55 27.24 -4.36 1.39
C ARG A 55 27.91 -3.44 0.38
N ASN A 56 29.07 -2.88 0.70
CA ASN A 56 29.79 -1.95 -0.19
C ASN A 56 29.99 -2.46 -1.63
N SER A 57 30.04 -3.78 -1.81
CA SER A 57 30.25 -4.43 -3.11
C SER A 57 28.97 -4.64 -3.93
N VAL A 58 27.78 -4.31 -3.40
CA VAL A 58 26.50 -4.53 -4.09
C VAL A 58 25.88 -3.18 -4.42
N PRO A 59 25.60 -2.88 -5.71
CA PRO A 59 24.94 -1.63 -6.08
C PRO A 59 23.52 -1.58 -5.51
N THR A 60 22.94 -0.38 -5.44
CA THR A 60 21.53 -0.20 -5.08
C THR A 60 20.84 0.65 -6.13
N SER A 61 19.55 0.43 -6.31
CA SER A 61 18.72 1.23 -7.23
C SER A 61 17.41 1.62 -6.57
N TRP A 62 16.75 2.61 -7.17
CA TRP A 62 15.48 3.14 -6.69
C TRP A 62 14.33 2.76 -7.62
N LEU A 63 13.19 2.46 -7.00
CA LEU A 63 11.95 2.04 -7.63
C LEU A 63 10.81 2.88 -7.07
N GLU A 64 10.01 3.45 -7.97
CA GLU A 64 8.67 3.95 -7.62
C GLU A 64 7.65 2.84 -7.83
N LEU A 65 6.90 2.51 -6.78
CA LEU A 65 5.83 1.50 -6.82
C LEU A 65 4.51 2.10 -6.33
N ILE A 66 3.49 2.07 -7.18
CA ILE A 66 2.14 2.55 -6.88
C ILE A 66 1.20 1.36 -6.77
N ILE A 67 0.61 1.17 -5.58
CA ILE A 67 -0.35 0.09 -5.30
C ILE A 67 -1.67 0.66 -4.77
N THR A 68 -2.76 -0.07 -5.00
CA THR A 68 -4.10 0.28 -4.49
C THR A 68 -4.52 -0.55 -3.29
N GLU A 69 -3.82 -1.66 -3.03
CA GLU A 69 -3.99 -2.53 -1.87
C GLU A 69 -3.08 -2.11 -0.70
N GLY A 70 -3.06 -2.93 0.36
CA GLY A 70 -2.37 -2.63 1.62
C GLY A 70 -2.10 -3.87 2.46
N ARG A 71 -1.69 -4.98 1.82
CA ARG A 71 -1.40 -6.23 2.54
C ARG A 71 -0.16 -6.10 3.41
N ASN A 72 -0.04 -6.93 4.45
CA ASN A 72 1.07 -6.90 5.39
C ASN A 72 2.42 -6.99 4.65
N ARG A 73 3.30 -5.99 4.84
CA ARG A 73 4.63 -5.90 4.22
C ARG A 73 4.65 -6.07 2.69
N GLN A 74 3.55 -5.77 2.01
CA GLN A 74 3.36 -6.12 0.60
C GLN A 74 4.50 -5.64 -0.30
N VAL A 75 4.87 -4.36 -0.24
CA VAL A 75 5.94 -3.78 -1.09
C VAL A 75 7.27 -4.52 -0.91
N ARG A 76 7.64 -4.84 0.35
CA ARG A 76 8.87 -5.58 0.66
C ARG A 76 8.82 -7.01 0.13
N ARG A 77 7.65 -7.65 0.20
CA ARG A 77 7.46 -9.02 -0.31
C ARG A 77 7.45 -9.07 -1.84
N MET A 78 6.85 -8.07 -2.49
CA MET A 78 6.84 -7.96 -3.95
C MET A 78 8.25 -7.80 -4.52
N THR A 79 9.01 -6.85 -3.97
CA THR A 79 10.40 -6.56 -4.40
C THR A 79 11.32 -7.75 -4.16
N ALA A 80 11.22 -8.42 -3.00
CA ALA A 80 11.95 -9.66 -2.74
C ALA A 80 11.54 -10.81 -3.70
N ALA A 81 10.27 -10.94 -4.05
CA ALA A 81 9.78 -11.99 -4.95
C ALA A 81 10.33 -11.88 -6.37
N VAL A 82 10.73 -10.67 -6.81
CA VAL A 82 11.40 -10.45 -8.10
C VAL A 82 12.93 -10.41 -8.00
N GLY A 83 13.50 -10.73 -6.83
CA GLY A 83 14.94 -10.84 -6.63
C GLY A 83 15.64 -9.55 -6.17
N PHE A 84 14.90 -8.50 -5.81
CA PHE A 84 15.46 -7.19 -5.43
C PHE A 84 14.96 -6.77 -4.03
N PRO A 85 15.49 -7.33 -2.93
CA PRO A 85 15.01 -7.02 -1.57
C PRO A 85 15.08 -5.52 -1.22
N ALA A 86 14.03 -5.03 -0.54
CA ALA A 86 13.92 -3.62 -0.17
C ALA A 86 14.79 -3.24 1.06
N LEU A 87 15.67 -2.27 0.86
CA LEU A 87 16.57 -1.65 1.83
C LEU A 87 15.90 -0.48 2.57
N ARG A 88 15.37 0.48 1.81
CA ARG A 88 14.66 1.67 2.29
C ARG A 88 13.27 1.71 1.67
N LEU A 89 12.27 2.08 2.48
CA LEU A 89 10.89 2.15 2.03
C LEU A 89 10.26 3.43 2.57
N ILE A 90 9.81 4.29 1.67
CA ILE A 90 9.16 5.56 1.99
C ILE A 90 7.81 5.57 1.28
N ARG A 91 6.76 5.83 2.04
CA ARG A 91 5.44 6.05 1.46
C ARG A 91 5.31 7.54 1.14
N TYR A 92 5.68 7.90 -0.09
CA TYR A 92 5.76 9.30 -0.51
C TYR A 92 4.39 9.95 -0.71
N ARG A 93 3.38 9.18 -1.17
CA ARG A 93 2.04 9.71 -1.45
C ARG A 93 0.93 8.74 -1.06
N ILE A 94 -0.20 9.28 -0.60
CA ILE A 94 -1.47 8.58 -0.41
C ILE A 94 -2.56 9.42 -1.06
N GLY A 95 -3.17 8.95 -2.13
CA GLY A 95 -4.13 9.75 -2.90
C GLY A 95 -3.52 11.09 -3.32
N ASP A 96 -4.12 12.18 -2.87
CA ASP A 96 -3.69 13.54 -3.20
C ASP A 96 -2.65 14.11 -2.21
N TRP A 97 -2.36 13.40 -1.11
CA TRP A 97 -1.44 13.86 -0.06
C TRP A 97 -0.03 13.31 -0.29
N SER A 98 0.96 14.18 -0.44
CA SER A 98 2.38 13.85 -0.57
C SER A 98 3.20 14.32 0.64
N LEU A 99 4.43 13.79 0.77
CA LEU A 99 5.45 14.28 1.72
C LEU A 99 6.19 15.53 1.22
N GLU A 100 5.69 16.18 0.18
CA GLU A 100 6.35 17.33 -0.41
C GLU A 100 6.39 18.54 0.54
N GLY A 101 7.61 19.03 0.80
CA GLY A 101 7.85 20.09 1.77
C GLY A 101 7.54 19.69 3.22
N LEU A 102 7.78 18.44 3.58
CA LEU A 102 7.70 17.94 4.96
C LEU A 102 8.97 17.16 5.31
N GLU A 103 9.63 17.54 6.42
CA GLU A 103 10.75 16.79 6.97
C GLU A 103 10.26 15.64 7.88
N PRO A 104 11.14 14.68 8.22
CA PRO A 104 10.80 13.64 9.19
C PRO A 104 10.37 14.21 10.54
N GLY A 105 9.18 13.81 10.99
CA GLY A 105 8.61 14.28 12.26
C GLY A 105 7.69 15.48 12.10
N ASP A 106 7.76 16.19 10.97
CA ASP A 106 6.86 17.28 10.68
C ASP A 106 5.45 16.81 10.33
N TYR A 107 4.50 17.72 10.50
CA TYR A 107 3.14 17.55 10.03
C TYR A 107 2.60 18.86 9.46
N ARG A 108 1.66 18.75 8.51
CA ARG A 108 0.90 19.87 7.98
C ARG A 108 -0.58 19.64 8.25
N ARG A 109 -1.27 20.65 8.78
CA ARG A 109 -2.74 20.64 8.90
C ARG A 109 -3.35 21.13 7.60
N ILE A 110 -4.35 20.40 7.12
CA ILE A 110 -5.04 20.68 5.86
C ILE A 110 -6.53 20.71 6.19
N ARG A 111 -7.25 21.76 5.75
CA ARG A 111 -8.71 21.74 5.79
C ARG A 111 -9.21 20.95 4.59
N ILE A 112 -9.96 19.91 4.84
CA ILE A 112 -10.65 19.15 3.80
C ILE A 112 -12.12 19.57 3.77
N ASN A 113 -12.64 19.89 2.59
CA ASN A 113 -14.07 20.07 2.40
C ASN A 113 -14.64 18.73 1.98
N LEU A 114 -15.26 18.00 2.91
CA LEU A 114 -15.94 16.76 2.54
C LEU A 114 -17.21 17.12 1.75
N PRO A 115 -17.53 16.41 0.66
CA PRO A 115 -18.85 16.52 0.07
C PRO A 115 -19.90 16.20 1.12
N ALA A 116 -21.04 16.90 1.08
CA ALA A 116 -22.18 16.58 1.93
C ALA A 116 -22.49 15.09 1.78
N ALA A 117 -22.61 14.37 2.90
CA ALA A 117 -22.87 12.95 2.89
C ALA A 117 -24.08 12.68 1.99
N SER A 118 -23.91 11.82 0.97
CA SER A 118 -25.03 11.37 0.16
C SER A 118 -26.10 10.83 1.11
N PRO A 119 -27.36 11.30 1.04
CA PRO A 119 -28.40 10.81 1.92
C PRO A 119 -28.48 9.30 1.73
N SER A 120 -28.23 8.55 2.81
CA SER A 120 -28.32 7.10 2.80
C SER A 120 -29.70 6.72 2.27
N GLY A 121 -29.74 6.05 1.12
CA GLY A 121 -30.99 5.59 0.53
C GLY A 121 -31.84 4.84 1.56
N ASN A 122 -33.13 5.18 1.60
CA ASN A 122 -34.14 4.55 2.43
C ASN A 122 -33.96 3.03 2.41
N ARG A 123 -33.41 2.47 3.50
CA ARG A 123 -33.39 1.03 3.72
C ARG A 123 -34.75 0.71 4.34
N PRO A 124 -35.69 0.05 3.64
CA PRO A 124 -36.98 -0.27 4.23
C PRO A 124 -36.74 -1.16 5.45
N ALA A 125 -37.39 -0.82 6.56
CA ALA A 125 -37.34 -1.58 7.79
C ALA A 125 -37.81 -3.02 7.49
N SER A 126 -36.94 -3.99 7.76
CA SER A 126 -37.31 -5.41 7.74
C SER A 126 -38.40 -5.63 8.78
N THR A 127 -39.63 -5.89 8.33
CA THR A 127 -40.74 -6.31 9.17
C THR A 127 -40.36 -7.64 9.81
N ARG A 128 -40.11 -7.63 11.11
CA ARG A 128 -39.93 -8.83 11.93
C ARG A 128 -41.24 -9.62 11.91
N SER A 129 -41.30 -10.70 11.13
CA SER A 129 -42.38 -11.67 11.24
C SER A 129 -42.33 -12.34 12.61
N ALA A 130 -43.35 -12.10 13.43
CA ALA A 130 -43.58 -12.78 14.69
C ALA A 130 -43.76 -14.29 14.43
N LYS A 131 -42.96 -15.13 15.10
CA LYS A 131 -43.20 -16.57 15.17
C LYS A 131 -43.94 -16.89 16.48
N LEU A 132 -45.12 -17.48 16.29
CA LEU A 132 -46.19 -17.87 17.21
C LEU A 132 -45.75 -18.53 18.55
N PRO A 133 -46.48 -18.33 19.68
CA PRO A 133 -46.19 -19.05 20.92
C PRO A 133 -46.87 -20.43 21.01
N LYS A 134 -46.14 -21.33 21.67
CA LYS A 134 -46.51 -22.48 22.54
C LYS A 134 -47.61 -23.46 22.08
N ARG A 135 -47.24 -24.74 22.07
CA ARG A 135 -48.17 -25.84 22.36
C ARG A 135 -47.75 -26.55 23.65
N THR A 136 -48.71 -26.66 24.55
CA THR A 136 -48.65 -27.24 25.90
C THR A 136 -48.93 -28.75 25.90
N ARG A 137 -48.12 -29.50 26.67
CA ARG A 137 -48.39 -30.64 27.59
C ARG A 137 -49.42 -31.76 27.28
N ARG A 138 -49.05 -32.94 27.86
CA ARG A 138 -49.77 -34.23 28.11
C ARG A 138 -49.69 -35.21 26.94
N SER A 139 -49.41 -36.50 27.12
CA SER A 139 -49.43 -37.41 28.28
C SER A 139 -48.43 -38.53 28.07
#